data_AF-A0A6S4TAG4-F1
#
_entry.id   AF-A0A6S4TAG4-F1
#
_cell.length_a   1.000
_cell.length_b   1.000
_cell.length_c   1.000
_cell.angle_alpha   90.00
_cell.angle_beta   90.00
_cell.angle_gamma   90.00
#
_symmetry.space_group_name_H-M   'P 1'
#
loop_
_entity.id
_entity.type
_entity.pdbx_description
1 polymer ?
#
loop_
_entity_poly.entity_id
_entity_poly.type
_entity_poly.pdbx_seq_one_letter_code
_entity_poly.pdbx_strand_id
1 'polypeptide(L)'
;MKLDNLFGHVVTHNTLVCCNDLPSHPASRGVSPRGHPHLESFLGIPIRHKGEAIGMIALANRPGGFDETHVSLLEPLTTALGTLIHARNLEDERSRMERVLRFNAEHDFLTKLPNRSSFFQQANVLLDHVQHHPAEGEACCLALIDIDFFKQINDVYGHLAGDAVLASLAGLLMQAVRSKDLVARFGGEEFILLLRGTTLEEAHTIMERIRRQVEQHTFLYQHQAITVTISVGLTPYQMSYRRMDDWLQCVDQRLYEAKRRGRNQVS
;
A
#
# COMPACT_ATOMS: atom_id res chain seq x y z
N MET A 1 -25.93 -13.95 -6.62
CA MET A 1 -27.30 -14.10 -6.11
C MET A 1 -28.25 -13.81 -7.27
N LYS A 2 -29.11 -14.74 -7.68
CA LYS A 2 -30.12 -14.44 -8.72
C LYS A 2 -31.17 -13.52 -8.10
N LEU A 3 -31.19 -12.27 -8.54
CA LEU A 3 -32.10 -11.21 -8.09
C LEU A 3 -33.47 -11.34 -8.78
N ASP A 4 -34.03 -12.56 -8.79
CA ASP A 4 -35.29 -12.85 -9.47
C ASP A 4 -36.48 -12.68 -8.52
N ASN A 5 -36.58 -11.51 -7.88
CA ASN A 5 -37.64 -11.14 -6.95
C ASN A 5 -37.96 -9.64 -7.07
N LEU A 6 -38.97 -9.14 -6.34
CA LEU A 6 -39.44 -7.75 -6.46
C LEU A 6 -38.31 -6.71 -6.22
N PHE A 7 -37.43 -6.97 -5.24
CA PHE A 7 -36.28 -6.11 -4.94
C PHE A 7 -35.29 -6.08 -6.11
N GLY A 8 -34.96 -7.27 -6.61
CA GLY A 8 -34.08 -7.44 -7.76
C GLY A 8 -34.61 -6.78 -9.02
N HIS A 9 -35.92 -6.88 -9.26
CA HIS A 9 -36.59 -6.28 -10.41
C HIS A 9 -36.41 -4.75 -10.43
N VAL A 10 -36.58 -4.08 -9.27
CA VAL A 10 -36.41 -2.63 -9.15
C VAL A 10 -35.02 -2.16 -9.59
N VAL A 11 -33.98 -2.86 -9.13
CA VAL A 11 -32.59 -2.48 -9.42
C VAL A 11 -32.16 -2.93 -10.82
N THR A 12 -32.44 -4.17 -11.20
CA THR A 12 -31.97 -4.76 -12.47
C THR A 12 -32.68 -4.21 -13.69
N HIS A 13 -33.96 -3.84 -13.57
CA HIS A 13 -34.74 -3.26 -14.66
C HIS A 13 -34.85 -1.73 -14.52
N ASN A 14 -34.33 -1.14 -13.44
CA ASN A 14 -34.38 0.30 -13.15
C ASN A 14 -35.82 0.86 -13.17
N THR A 15 -36.76 0.06 -12.66
CA THR A 15 -38.20 0.35 -12.69
C THR A 15 -38.76 0.49 -11.28
N LEU A 16 -39.68 1.42 -11.12
CA LEU A 16 -40.51 1.46 -9.92
C LEU A 16 -41.43 0.22 -9.89
N VAL A 17 -41.57 -0.38 -8.71
CA VAL A 17 -42.49 -1.48 -8.47
C VAL A 17 -43.44 -1.06 -7.36
N CYS A 18 -44.72 -0.89 -7.68
CA CYS A 18 -45.78 -0.64 -6.71
C CYS A 18 -46.79 -1.80 -6.81
N CYS A 19 -46.82 -2.65 -5.79
CA CYS A 19 -47.57 -3.90 -5.81
C CYS A 19 -48.35 -4.05 -4.49
N ASN A 20 -49.68 -4.01 -4.57
CA ASN A 20 -50.58 -4.22 -3.43
C ASN A 20 -51.18 -5.64 -3.40
N ASP A 21 -50.85 -6.46 -4.38
CA ASP A 21 -51.23 -7.86 -4.50
C ASP A 21 -50.04 -8.65 -5.08
N LEU A 22 -49.19 -9.17 -4.20
CA LEU A 22 -47.93 -9.81 -4.62
C LEU A 22 -48.12 -11.00 -5.56
N PRO A 23 -49.06 -11.93 -5.34
CA PRO A 23 -49.30 -13.07 -6.23
C PRO A 23 -49.55 -12.70 -7.71
N SER A 24 -50.07 -11.52 -8.01
CA SER A 24 -50.36 -11.09 -9.39
C SER A 24 -49.18 -10.44 -10.11
N HIS A 25 -48.11 -10.03 -9.41
CA HIS A 25 -46.97 -9.37 -10.04
C HIS A 25 -45.96 -10.38 -10.64
N PRO A 26 -45.57 -10.29 -11.92
CA PRO A 26 -44.69 -11.27 -12.56
C PRO A 26 -43.34 -11.50 -11.86
N ALA A 27 -42.79 -10.46 -11.22
CA ALA A 27 -41.52 -10.49 -10.49
C ALA A 27 -41.63 -10.93 -9.02
N SER A 28 -42.80 -11.37 -8.53
CA SER A 28 -42.98 -11.87 -7.15
C SER A 28 -42.60 -13.34 -6.95
N ARG A 29 -42.15 -14.01 -8.01
CA ARG A 29 -41.91 -15.47 -8.06
C ARG A 29 -40.64 -15.94 -7.31
N GLY A 30 -39.80 -15.02 -6.85
CA GLY A 30 -38.56 -15.35 -6.14
C GLY A 30 -38.66 -15.35 -4.63
N VAL A 31 -37.64 -15.92 -4.00
CA VAL A 31 -37.49 -15.96 -2.55
C VAL A 31 -37.13 -14.57 -2.04
N SER A 32 -37.91 -14.04 -1.09
CA SER A 32 -37.56 -12.84 -0.33
C SER A 32 -36.20 -13.04 0.36
N PRO A 33 -35.40 -11.97 0.57
CA PRO A 33 -34.15 -12.08 1.32
C PRO A 33 -34.34 -12.82 2.65
N ARG A 34 -33.37 -13.66 3.06
CA ARG A 34 -33.46 -14.43 4.32
C ARG A 34 -33.71 -13.48 5.50
N GLY A 35 -34.69 -13.80 6.33
CA GLY A 35 -35.08 -13.00 7.50
C GLY A 35 -36.09 -11.87 7.21
N HIS A 36 -36.53 -11.70 5.97
CA HIS A 36 -37.53 -10.69 5.62
C HIS A 36 -38.95 -11.14 6.05
N PRO A 37 -39.79 -10.25 6.63
CA PRO A 37 -41.18 -10.56 6.94
C PRO A 37 -42.00 -10.88 5.68
N HIS A 38 -43.12 -11.58 5.86
CA HIS A 38 -44.10 -11.83 4.80
C HIS A 38 -44.54 -10.50 4.17
N LEU A 39 -44.61 -10.44 2.85
CA LEU A 39 -44.96 -9.24 2.10
C LEU A 39 -46.40 -9.32 1.61
N GLU A 40 -47.23 -8.37 2.04
CA GLU A 40 -48.61 -8.16 1.59
C GLU A 40 -48.71 -7.01 0.58
N SER A 41 -47.88 -5.98 0.75
CA SER A 41 -47.72 -4.89 -0.21
C SER A 41 -46.25 -4.47 -0.28
N PHE A 42 -45.83 -3.94 -1.42
CA PHE A 42 -44.45 -3.55 -1.70
C PHE A 42 -44.40 -2.32 -2.60
N LEU A 43 -43.61 -1.33 -2.18
CA LEU A 43 -43.22 -0.19 -3.00
C LEU A 43 -41.69 -0.14 -3.06
N GLY A 44 -41.13 -0.47 -4.21
CA GLY A 44 -39.71 -0.34 -4.50
C GLY A 44 -39.48 0.81 -5.48
N ILE A 45 -38.67 1.78 -5.07
CA ILE A 45 -38.30 2.94 -5.89
C ILE A 45 -36.79 2.88 -6.14
N PRO A 46 -36.33 2.86 -7.41
CA PRO A 46 -34.92 2.84 -7.70
C PRO A 46 -34.29 4.17 -7.27
N ILE A 47 -33.16 4.09 -6.58
CA ILE A 47 -32.29 5.24 -6.36
C ILE A 47 -31.47 5.38 -7.64
N ARG A 48 -31.61 6.51 -8.32
CA ARG A 48 -30.98 6.75 -9.62
C ARG A 48 -29.90 7.82 -9.53
N HIS A 49 -28.86 7.66 -10.34
CA HIS A 49 -27.93 8.73 -10.66
C HIS A 49 -27.64 8.70 -12.16
N LYS A 50 -27.79 9.84 -12.85
CA LYS A 50 -27.66 9.95 -14.32
C LYS A 50 -28.48 8.91 -15.11
N GLY A 51 -29.65 8.54 -14.59
CA GLY A 51 -30.54 7.58 -15.23
C GLY A 51 -30.25 6.11 -14.96
N GLU A 52 -29.16 5.77 -14.25
CA GLU A 52 -28.85 4.39 -13.85
C GLU A 52 -29.30 4.12 -12.41
N ALA A 53 -29.84 2.92 -12.16
CA ALA A 53 -30.17 2.48 -10.80
C ALA A 53 -28.89 2.07 -10.06
N ILE A 54 -28.58 2.78 -8.96
CA ILE A 54 -27.44 2.47 -8.09
C ILE A 54 -27.87 1.80 -6.78
N GLY A 55 -29.18 1.67 -6.57
CA GLY A 55 -29.79 1.07 -5.40
C GLY A 55 -31.31 1.22 -5.43
N MET A 56 -31.95 1.00 -4.29
CA MET A 56 -33.40 1.18 -4.16
C MET A 56 -33.78 1.56 -2.72
N ILE A 57 -34.91 2.25 -2.58
CA ILE A 57 -35.67 2.32 -1.33
C ILE A 57 -36.84 1.36 -1.46
N ALA A 58 -37.12 0.60 -0.41
CA ALA A 58 -38.29 -0.26 -0.34
C ALA A 58 -39.14 0.08 0.89
N LEU A 59 -40.45 0.16 0.70
CA LEU A 59 -41.45 0.12 1.76
C LEU A 59 -42.32 -1.12 1.57
N ALA A 60 -42.84 -1.67 2.66
CA ALA A 60 -43.66 -2.86 2.62
C ALA A 60 -44.79 -2.80 3.67
N ASN A 61 -45.86 -3.56 3.41
CA ASN A 61 -46.95 -3.86 4.35
C ASN A 61 -47.63 -2.63 4.96
N ARG A 62 -47.80 -1.57 4.16
CA ARG A 62 -48.61 -0.42 4.58
C ARG A 62 -50.09 -0.82 4.53
N PRO A 63 -50.87 -0.62 5.61
CA PRO A 63 -52.32 -0.78 5.57
C PRO A 63 -52.95 0.13 4.50
N GLY A 64 -53.78 -0.43 3.63
CA GLY A 64 -54.34 0.28 2.47
C GLY A 64 -53.42 0.38 1.25
N GLY A 65 -52.24 -0.26 1.28
CA GLY A 65 -51.33 -0.34 0.15
C GLY A 65 -50.57 0.96 -0.16
N PHE A 66 -50.02 1.03 -1.37
CA PHE A 66 -49.31 2.18 -1.92
C PHE A 66 -50.00 2.68 -3.20
N ASP A 67 -49.82 3.97 -3.47
CA ASP A 67 -50.34 4.67 -4.65
C ASP A 67 -49.30 5.71 -5.13
N GLU A 68 -49.62 6.44 -6.20
CA GLU A 68 -48.75 7.46 -6.78
C GLU A 68 -48.35 8.58 -5.80
N THR A 69 -49.19 8.91 -4.80
CA THR A 69 -48.86 9.96 -3.84
C THR A 69 -47.68 9.58 -2.95
N HIS A 70 -47.55 8.29 -2.64
CA HIS A 70 -46.42 7.74 -1.89
C HIS A 70 -45.12 7.77 -2.72
N VAL A 71 -45.25 7.55 -4.03
CA VAL A 71 -44.12 7.65 -4.97
C VAL A 71 -43.61 9.09 -5.03
N SER A 72 -44.51 10.04 -5.29
CA SER A 72 -44.17 11.47 -5.39
C SER A 72 -43.57 12.02 -4.10
N LEU A 73 -44.00 11.52 -2.94
CA LEU A 73 -43.42 11.89 -1.65
C LEU A 73 -41.95 11.46 -1.52
N LEU A 74 -41.59 10.29 -2.06
CA LEU A 74 -40.26 9.70 -1.93
C LEU A 74 -39.32 10.05 -3.08
N GLU A 75 -39.83 10.56 -4.20
CA GLU A 75 -39.04 10.94 -5.35
C GLU A 75 -37.91 11.95 -5.02
N PRO A 76 -38.15 13.04 -4.26
CA PRO A 76 -37.07 13.95 -3.86
C PRO A 76 -35.99 13.24 -3.02
N LEU A 77 -36.40 12.33 -2.14
CA LEU A 77 -35.48 11.55 -1.30
C LEU A 77 -34.61 10.62 -2.15
N THR A 78 -35.20 9.89 -3.10
CA THR A 78 -34.45 8.97 -3.97
C THR A 78 -33.46 9.71 -4.87
N THR A 79 -33.82 10.91 -5.34
CA THR A 79 -32.93 11.79 -6.11
C THR A 79 -31.78 12.32 -5.25
N ALA A 80 -32.07 12.79 -4.04
CA ALA A 80 -31.06 13.27 -3.10
C ALA A 80 -30.08 12.16 -2.70
N LEU A 81 -30.60 10.96 -2.39
CA LEU A 81 -29.77 9.79 -2.07
C LEU A 81 -28.91 9.37 -3.26
N GLY A 82 -29.45 9.39 -4.48
CA GLY A 82 -28.69 9.10 -5.69
C GLY A 82 -27.47 10.00 -5.86
N THR A 83 -27.66 11.30 -5.62
CA THR A 83 -26.61 12.31 -5.69
C THR A 83 -25.58 12.14 -4.57
N LEU A 84 -26.03 11.90 -3.33
CA LEU A 84 -25.15 11.73 -2.17
C LEU A 84 -24.30 10.46 -2.24
N ILE A 85 -24.89 9.33 -2.65
CA ILE A 85 -24.17 8.06 -2.82
C ILE A 85 -23.10 8.22 -3.91
N HIS A 86 -23.45 8.85 -5.04
CA HIS A 86 -22.48 9.11 -6.09
C HIS A 86 -21.33 10.01 -5.62
N ALA A 87 -21.64 11.11 -4.93
CA ALA A 87 -20.63 12.02 -4.40
C ALA A 87 -19.67 11.33 -3.41
N ARG A 88 -20.19 10.42 -2.56
CA ARG A 88 -19.35 9.63 -1.64
C ARG A 88 -18.45 8.64 -2.37
N ASN A 89 -18.99 7.90 -3.33
CA ASN A 89 -18.19 6.95 -4.12
C ASN A 89 -17.06 7.67 -4.88
N LEU A 90 -17.34 8.85 -5.44
CA LEU A 90 -16.33 9.65 -6.13
C LEU A 90 -15.22 10.12 -5.18
N GLU A 91 -15.57 10.54 -3.97
CA GLU A 91 -14.60 10.95 -2.96
C GLU A 91 -13.74 9.79 -2.46
N ASP A 92 -14.32 8.60 -2.31
CA ASP A 92 -13.59 7.38 -1.95
C ASP A 92 -12.62 6.96 -3.05
N GLU A 93 -13.05 7.05 -4.31
CA GLU A 93 -12.22 6.78 -5.48
C GLU A 93 -11.07 7.79 -5.58
N ARG A 94 -11.36 9.09 -5.42
CA ARG A 94 -10.35 10.16 -5.37
C ARG A 94 -9.33 9.89 -4.28
N SER A 95 -9.78 9.60 -3.07
CA SER A 95 -8.92 9.29 -1.92
C SER A 95 -8.09 8.02 -2.12
N ARG A 96 -8.61 7.03 -2.85
CA ARG A 96 -7.87 5.82 -3.22
C ARG A 96 -6.78 6.14 -4.26
N MET A 97 -7.13 6.88 -5.31
CA MET A 97 -6.18 7.28 -6.35
C MET A 97 -5.05 8.13 -5.78
N GLU A 98 -5.38 9.10 -4.92
CA GLU A 98 -4.38 9.94 -4.25
C GLU A 98 -3.40 9.12 -3.41
N ARG A 99 -3.89 8.12 -2.66
CA ARG A 99 -3.02 7.19 -1.91
C ARG A 99 -2.10 6.38 -2.82
N VAL A 100 -2.61 5.87 -3.94
CA VAL A 100 -1.80 5.11 -4.90
C VAL A 100 -0.75 5.99 -5.55
N LEU A 101 -1.11 7.21 -5.96
CA LEU A 101 -0.18 8.18 -6.54
C LEU A 101 0.92 8.55 -5.56
N ARG A 102 0.56 8.85 -4.31
CA ARG A 102 1.54 9.15 -3.26
C ARG A 102 2.48 7.97 -3.01
N PHE A 103 1.93 6.76 -2.86
CA PHE A 103 2.74 5.57 -2.66
C PHE A 103 3.73 5.36 -3.81
N ASN A 104 3.28 5.45 -5.07
CA ASN A 104 4.13 5.27 -6.25
C ASN A 104 5.18 6.38 -6.41
N ALA A 105 4.90 7.61 -5.94
CA ALA A 105 5.86 8.71 -5.94
C ALA A 105 6.94 8.54 -4.85
N GLU A 106 6.60 7.89 -3.74
CA GLU A 106 7.47 7.76 -2.57
C GLU A 106 8.20 6.41 -2.48
N HIS A 107 7.76 5.39 -3.22
CA HIS A 107 8.29 4.02 -3.14
C HIS A 107 8.81 3.50 -4.48
N ASP A 108 9.81 2.63 -4.42
CA ASP A 108 10.30 1.89 -5.56
C ASP A 108 9.29 0.83 -6.01
N PHE A 109 9.02 0.78 -7.31
CA PHE A 109 7.94 -0.05 -7.85
C PHE A 109 8.20 -1.56 -7.68
N LEU A 110 9.47 -1.98 -7.70
CA LEU A 110 9.88 -3.39 -7.63
C LEU A 110 9.94 -3.87 -6.19
N THR A 111 10.72 -3.18 -5.36
CA THR A 111 11.02 -3.59 -3.97
C THR A 111 9.97 -3.15 -2.97
N LYS A 112 9.09 -2.20 -3.34
CA LYS A 112 8.10 -1.56 -2.47
C LYS A 112 8.69 -0.82 -1.26
N LEU A 113 10.02 -0.69 -1.19
CA LEU A 113 10.68 0.17 -0.21
C LEU A 113 10.49 1.64 -0.60
N PRO A 114 10.60 2.57 0.36
CA PRO A 114 10.83 3.97 0.05
C PRO A 114 11.93 4.12 -1.00
N ASN A 115 11.74 5.06 -1.92
CA ASN A 115 12.75 5.38 -2.92
C ASN A 115 13.76 6.39 -2.37
N ARG A 116 14.82 6.66 -3.14
CA ARG A 116 15.85 7.64 -2.82
C ARG A 116 15.27 8.99 -2.38
N SER A 117 14.30 9.54 -3.11
CA SER A 117 13.71 10.85 -2.80
C SER A 117 13.02 10.87 -1.44
N SER A 118 12.19 9.86 -1.16
CA SER A 118 11.49 9.71 0.12
C SER A 118 12.47 9.55 1.29
N PHE A 119 13.55 8.78 1.09
CA PHE A 119 14.60 8.64 2.09
C PHE A 119 15.26 9.98 2.44
N PHE A 120 15.67 10.76 1.45
CA PHE A 120 16.29 12.07 1.69
C PHE A 120 15.34 13.04 2.41
N GLN A 121 14.07 13.07 2.02
CA GLN A 121 13.08 13.91 2.69
C GLN A 121 13.00 13.59 4.18
N GLN A 122 12.92 12.30 4.54
CA GLN A 122 12.83 11.86 5.94
C GLN A 122 14.15 12.05 6.70
N ALA A 123 15.29 11.75 6.06
CA ALA A 123 16.62 11.89 6.66
C ALA A 123 16.97 13.37 6.93
N ASN A 124 16.62 14.29 6.04
CA ASN A 124 16.85 15.73 6.23
C ASN A 124 16.05 16.28 7.41
N VAL A 125 14.78 15.88 7.56
CA VAL A 125 13.97 16.26 8.73
C VAL A 125 14.63 15.79 10.03
N LEU A 126 15.19 14.58 10.05
CA LEU A 126 15.92 14.08 11.21
C LEU A 126 17.20 14.88 11.46
N LEU A 127 17.99 15.15 10.43
CA LEU A 127 19.23 15.93 10.54
C LEU A 127 18.96 17.33 11.09
N ASP A 128 17.97 18.03 10.55
CA ASP A 128 17.56 19.35 11.02
C ASP A 128 17.20 19.31 12.51
N HIS A 129 16.47 18.28 12.95
CA HIS A 129 16.13 18.10 14.36
C HIS A 129 17.37 17.93 15.24
N VAL A 130 18.29 17.02 14.89
CA VAL A 130 19.51 16.75 15.67
C VAL A 130 20.44 17.96 15.72
N GLN A 131 20.54 18.73 14.63
CA GLN A 131 21.36 19.94 14.58
C GLN A 131 20.85 21.05 15.50
N HIS A 132 19.52 21.22 15.61
CA HIS A 132 18.93 22.26 16.45
C HIS A 132 18.77 21.83 17.93
N HIS A 133 18.76 20.52 18.22
CA HIS A 133 18.58 19.97 19.57
C HIS A 133 19.70 18.98 19.93
N PRO A 134 20.98 19.39 19.96
CA PRO A 134 22.11 18.47 20.13
C PRO A 134 22.13 17.75 21.48
N ALA A 135 21.53 18.35 22.53
CA ALA A 135 21.39 17.71 23.84
C ALA A 135 20.38 16.54 23.86
N GLU A 136 19.47 16.50 22.87
CA GLU A 136 18.43 15.48 22.69
C GLU A 136 18.77 14.53 21.52
N GLY A 137 19.92 14.73 20.87
CA GLY A 137 20.33 13.98 19.69
C GLY A 137 20.56 12.50 20.01
N GLU A 138 19.70 11.62 19.48
CA GLU A 138 19.93 10.18 19.51
C GLU A 138 21.12 9.80 18.61
N ALA A 139 21.96 8.85 19.05
CA ALA A 139 23.00 8.28 18.21
C ALA A 139 22.38 7.73 16.91
N CYS A 140 22.91 8.10 15.75
CA CYS A 140 22.40 7.61 14.47
C CYS A 140 23.54 7.06 13.62
N CYS A 141 23.27 6.01 12.86
CA CYS A 141 24.22 5.43 11.91
C CYS A 141 23.58 5.30 10.52
N LEU A 142 24.36 5.56 9.48
CA LEU A 142 23.98 5.41 8.09
C LEU A 142 24.73 4.22 7.51
N ALA A 143 23.99 3.30 6.90
CA ALA A 143 24.55 2.16 6.18
C ALA A 143 24.15 2.24 4.70
N LEU A 144 25.14 2.11 3.82
CA LEU A 144 24.92 1.96 2.38
C LEU A 144 25.32 0.54 1.99
N ILE A 145 24.39 -0.16 1.35
CA ILE A 145 24.47 -1.59 1.03
C ILE A 145 24.45 -1.72 -0.48
N ASP A 146 25.28 -2.60 -1.02
CA ASP A 146 25.32 -2.94 -2.43
C ASP A 146 25.39 -4.46 -2.63
N ILE A 147 24.65 -4.95 -3.61
CA ILE A 147 24.67 -6.37 -3.96
C ILE A 147 25.94 -6.69 -4.74
N ASP A 148 26.76 -7.57 -4.18
CA ASP A 148 28.02 -7.95 -4.79
C ASP A 148 27.79 -8.67 -6.12
N PHE A 149 28.48 -8.21 -7.17
CA PHE A 149 28.44 -8.80 -8.50
C PHE A 149 27.03 -8.90 -9.11
N PHE A 150 26.11 -7.98 -8.78
CA PHE A 150 24.74 -8.03 -9.29
C PHE A 150 24.64 -8.04 -10.82
N LYS A 151 25.54 -7.32 -11.53
CA LYS A 151 25.64 -7.43 -12.99
C LYS A 151 25.86 -8.88 -13.46
N GLN A 152 26.74 -9.63 -12.80
CA GLN A 152 26.98 -11.05 -13.14
C GLN A 152 25.74 -11.91 -12.87
N ILE A 153 24.97 -11.62 -11.83
CA ILE A 153 23.69 -12.29 -11.58
C ILE A 153 22.74 -12.06 -12.76
N ASN A 154 22.61 -10.81 -13.23
CA ASN A 154 21.79 -10.48 -14.39
C ASN A 154 22.31 -11.13 -15.68
N ASP A 155 23.62 -11.13 -15.91
CA ASP A 155 24.23 -11.69 -17.10
C ASP A 155 24.06 -13.23 -17.17
N VAL A 156 24.06 -13.91 -16.02
CA VAL A 156 23.95 -15.39 -15.94
C VAL A 156 22.48 -15.85 -15.89
N TYR A 157 21.64 -15.20 -15.09
CA TYR A 157 20.27 -15.66 -14.80
C TYR A 157 19.17 -14.80 -15.46
N GLY A 158 19.54 -13.70 -16.10
CA GLY A 158 18.64 -12.74 -16.71
C GLY A 158 18.10 -11.69 -15.74
N HIS A 159 17.64 -10.56 -16.29
CA HIS A 159 17.15 -9.43 -15.51
C HIS A 159 15.99 -9.77 -14.56
N LEU A 160 15.09 -10.67 -14.96
CA LEU A 160 13.98 -11.08 -14.10
C LEU A 160 14.44 -11.83 -12.84
N ALA A 161 15.59 -12.52 -12.92
CA ALA A 161 16.20 -13.15 -11.75
C ALA A 161 16.82 -12.10 -10.82
N GLY A 162 17.50 -11.10 -11.39
CA GLY A 162 17.99 -9.95 -10.63
C GLY A 162 16.86 -9.19 -9.93
N ASP A 163 15.74 -8.98 -10.60
CA ASP A 163 14.55 -8.36 -10.01
C ASP A 163 14.00 -9.16 -8.82
N ALA A 164 13.98 -10.50 -8.92
CA ALA A 164 13.59 -11.38 -7.83
C ALA A 164 14.57 -11.30 -6.64
N VAL A 165 15.88 -11.21 -6.92
CA VAL A 165 16.91 -11.01 -5.89
C VAL A 165 16.71 -9.68 -5.16
N LEU A 166 16.48 -8.59 -5.90
CA LEU A 166 16.21 -7.26 -5.32
C LEU A 166 14.98 -7.26 -4.42
N ALA A 167 13.87 -7.86 -4.89
CA ALA A 167 12.63 -7.95 -4.12
C ALA A 167 12.81 -8.80 -2.85
N SER A 168 13.54 -9.92 -2.94
CA SER A 168 13.81 -10.77 -1.77
C SER A 168 14.71 -10.06 -0.76
N LEU A 169 15.78 -9.41 -1.22
CA LEU A 169 16.69 -8.64 -0.35
C LEU A 169 15.94 -7.52 0.37
N ALA A 170 15.06 -6.79 -0.33
CA ALA A 170 14.21 -5.78 0.29
C ALA A 170 13.36 -6.34 1.44
N GLY A 171 12.79 -7.53 1.25
CA GLY A 171 12.06 -8.25 2.31
C GLY A 171 12.93 -8.58 3.52
N LEU A 172 14.16 -9.06 3.30
CA LEU A 172 15.12 -9.35 4.38
C LEU A 172 15.50 -8.08 5.15
N LEU A 173 15.75 -6.97 4.44
CA LEU A 173 16.08 -5.69 5.06
C LEU A 173 14.91 -5.15 5.90
N MET A 174 13.68 -5.21 5.39
CA MET A 174 12.48 -4.79 6.11
C MET A 174 12.25 -5.58 7.41
N GLN A 175 12.56 -6.87 7.41
CA GLN A 175 12.44 -7.71 8.61
C GLN A 175 13.56 -7.43 9.63
N ALA A 176 14.69 -6.89 9.18
CA ALA A 176 15.84 -6.64 10.03
C ALA A 176 15.80 -5.28 10.74
N VAL A 177 15.11 -4.29 10.17
CA VAL A 177 15.01 -2.92 10.70
C VAL A 177 13.82 -2.74 11.65
N ARG A 178 13.93 -1.78 12.59
CA ARG A 178 12.84 -1.43 13.52
C ARG A 178 11.92 -0.39 12.90
N SER A 179 10.73 -0.20 13.47
CA SER A 179 9.75 0.80 13.00
C SER A 179 10.25 2.24 12.97
N LYS A 180 11.25 2.57 13.79
CA LYS A 180 11.87 3.90 13.80
C LYS A 180 13.00 4.06 12.78
N ASP A 181 13.60 2.97 12.32
CA ASP A 181 14.71 3.01 11.37
C ASP A 181 14.16 3.28 9.96
N LEU A 182 14.97 3.90 9.09
CA LEU A 182 14.60 4.09 7.69
C LEU A 182 15.34 3.07 6.84
N VAL A 183 14.65 2.56 5.81
CA VAL A 183 15.22 1.68 4.79
C VAL A 183 14.67 2.13 3.44
N ALA A 184 15.52 2.17 2.42
CA ALA A 184 15.13 2.59 1.08
C ALA A 184 15.95 1.91 0.00
N ARG A 185 15.39 1.79 -1.20
CA ARG A 185 16.17 1.48 -2.41
C ARG A 185 16.79 2.78 -2.91
N PHE A 186 18.12 2.85 -2.87
CA PHE A 186 18.88 4.06 -3.16
C PHE A 186 19.25 4.17 -4.64
N GLY A 187 19.60 3.03 -5.25
CA GLY A 187 20.05 2.92 -6.63
C GLY A 187 19.55 1.64 -7.30
N GLY A 188 20.21 1.23 -8.38
CA GLY A 188 19.84 0.02 -9.13
C GLY A 188 19.98 -1.24 -8.28
N GLU A 189 21.13 -1.41 -7.64
CA GLU A 189 21.48 -2.55 -6.77
C GLU A 189 21.84 -2.12 -5.34
N GLU A 190 21.55 -0.86 -5.01
CA GLU A 190 21.96 -0.22 -3.76
C GLU A 190 20.76 0.06 -2.84
N PHE A 191 20.97 -0.20 -1.55
CA PHE A 191 20.00 0.05 -0.49
C PHE A 191 20.64 0.91 0.59
N ILE A 192 19.85 1.76 1.24
CA ILE A 192 20.34 2.66 2.28
C ILE A 192 19.49 2.53 3.53
N LEU A 193 20.15 2.46 4.69
CA LEU A 193 19.50 2.34 6.00
C LEU A 193 19.96 3.47 6.92
N LEU A 194 19.02 4.07 7.65
CA LEU A 194 19.28 5.02 8.72
C LEU A 194 18.82 4.42 10.05
N LEU A 195 19.78 3.98 10.85
CA LEU A 195 19.55 3.34 12.15
C LEU A 195 19.53 4.41 13.24
N ARG A 196 18.36 4.60 13.87
CA ARG A 196 18.13 5.67 14.86
C ARG A 196 18.27 5.17 16.29
N GLY A 197 18.87 5.98 17.17
CA GLY A 197 19.19 5.59 18.53
C GLY A 197 20.04 4.33 18.55
N THR A 198 21.14 4.34 17.79
CA THR A 198 22.04 3.20 17.61
C THR A 198 23.47 3.70 17.48
N THR A 199 24.30 3.21 18.38
CA THR A 199 25.75 3.45 18.37
C THR A 199 26.41 2.73 17.20
N LEU A 200 27.65 3.10 16.87
CA LEU A 200 28.38 2.46 15.77
C LEU A 200 28.59 0.95 16.00
N GLU A 201 28.84 0.53 17.24
CA GLU A 201 29.06 -0.88 17.59
C GLU A 201 27.78 -1.72 17.45
N GLU A 202 26.65 -1.19 17.93
CA GLU A 202 25.34 -1.83 17.74
C GLU A 202 24.96 -1.89 16.26
N ALA A 203 25.19 -0.79 15.52
CA ALA A 203 24.93 -0.72 14.10
C ALA A 203 25.79 -1.74 13.33
N HIS A 204 27.05 -1.89 13.69
CA HIS A 204 27.94 -2.89 13.10
C HIS A 204 27.43 -4.31 13.37
N THR A 205 26.99 -4.59 14.60
CA THR A 205 26.39 -5.89 14.96
C THR A 205 25.12 -6.17 14.15
N ILE A 206 24.25 -5.18 13.99
CA ILE A 206 23.04 -5.29 13.16
C ILE A 206 23.42 -5.58 11.70
N MET A 207 24.40 -4.84 11.16
CA MET A 207 24.77 -4.99 9.76
C MET A 207 25.48 -6.30 9.46
N GLU A 208 26.33 -6.79 10.36
CA GLU A 208 26.94 -8.12 10.22
C GLU A 208 25.91 -9.24 10.29
N ARG A 209 24.88 -9.09 11.14
CA ARG A 209 23.76 -10.03 11.18
C ARG A 209 23.01 -10.05 9.85
N ILE A 210 22.69 -8.88 9.29
CA ILE A 210 22.02 -8.76 7.98
C ILE A 210 22.89 -9.39 6.89
N ARG A 211 24.18 -9.06 6.85
CA ARG A 211 25.13 -9.60 5.87
C ARG A 211 25.17 -11.12 5.90
N ARG A 212 25.30 -11.73 7.09
CA ARG A 212 25.25 -13.20 7.26
C ARG A 212 23.92 -13.79 6.86
N GLN A 213 22.80 -13.13 7.18
CA GLN A 213 21.48 -13.59 6.77
C GLN A 213 21.35 -13.61 5.25
N VAL A 214 21.83 -12.58 4.55
CA VAL A 214 21.84 -12.54 3.08
C VAL A 214 22.72 -13.64 2.50
N GLU A 215 23.95 -13.80 3.00
CA GLU A 215 24.89 -14.83 2.57
C GLU A 215 24.32 -16.25 2.74
N GLN A 216 23.56 -16.49 3.81
CA GLN A 216 22.93 -17.78 4.10
C GLN A 216 21.57 -17.95 3.43
N HIS A 217 20.97 -16.87 2.91
CA HIS A 217 19.66 -16.94 2.28
C HIS A 217 19.74 -17.59 0.91
N THR A 218 18.87 -18.57 0.67
CA THR A 218 18.76 -19.20 -0.65
C THR A 218 17.82 -18.37 -1.51
N PHE A 219 18.38 -17.50 -2.37
CA PHE A 219 17.58 -16.77 -3.35
C PHE A 219 17.16 -17.73 -4.47
N LEU A 220 15.86 -17.99 -4.61
CA LEU A 220 15.32 -18.92 -5.59
C LEU A 220 14.67 -18.17 -6.76
N TYR A 221 15.07 -18.50 -7.98
CA TYR A 221 14.40 -18.07 -9.20
C TYR A 221 14.25 -19.25 -10.16
N GLN A 222 13.02 -19.55 -10.58
CA GLN A 222 12.71 -20.68 -11.48
C GLN A 222 13.36 -22.02 -11.07
N HIS A 223 13.37 -22.33 -9.76
CA HIS A 223 14.00 -23.52 -9.16
C HIS A 223 15.54 -23.54 -9.17
N GLN A 224 16.20 -22.45 -9.55
CA GLN A 224 17.63 -22.28 -9.41
C GLN A 224 17.96 -21.48 -8.14
N ALA A 225 18.95 -21.96 -7.39
CA ALA A 225 19.49 -21.24 -6.25
C ALA A 225 20.58 -20.27 -6.70
N ILE A 226 20.44 -19.01 -6.30
CA ILE A 226 21.38 -17.92 -6.59
C ILE A 226 22.06 -17.54 -5.27
N THR A 227 23.38 -17.65 -5.23
CA THR A 227 24.16 -17.17 -4.09
C THR A 227 24.33 -15.66 -4.23
N VAL A 228 23.97 -14.92 -3.18
CA VAL A 228 24.04 -13.46 -3.15
C VAL A 228 24.78 -13.05 -1.88
N THR A 229 25.72 -12.12 -2.02
CA THR A 229 26.36 -11.45 -0.89
C THR A 229 26.20 -9.95 -1.02
N ILE A 230 26.42 -9.23 0.08
CA ILE A 230 26.33 -7.77 0.10
C ILE A 230 27.58 -7.19 0.74
N SER A 231 28.03 -6.06 0.20
CA SER A 231 29.01 -5.18 0.85
C SER A 231 28.29 -4.01 1.51
N VAL A 232 28.78 -3.60 2.68
CA VAL A 232 28.15 -2.52 3.46
C VAL A 232 29.21 -1.49 3.86
N GLY A 233 28.96 -0.22 3.54
CA GLY A 233 29.61 0.90 4.20
C GLY A 233 28.77 1.35 5.39
N LEU A 234 29.40 1.60 6.54
CA LEU A 234 28.71 2.01 7.76
C LEU A 234 29.43 3.20 8.42
N THR A 235 28.68 4.25 8.74
CA THR A 235 29.23 5.44 9.41
C THR A 235 28.27 6.00 10.46
N PRO A 236 28.78 6.43 11.63
CA PRO A 236 27.95 7.17 12.58
C PRO A 236 27.73 8.61 12.10
N TYR A 237 26.64 9.22 12.55
CA TYR A 237 26.43 10.66 12.39
C TYR A 237 27.51 11.44 13.14
N GLN A 238 27.97 12.54 12.55
CA GLN A 238 28.92 13.47 13.16
C GLN A 238 28.37 14.89 13.07
N MET A 239 28.56 15.67 14.14
CA MET A 239 28.12 17.09 14.18
C MET A 239 28.78 17.97 13.12
N SER A 240 29.88 17.52 12.51
CA SER A 240 30.53 18.18 11.38
C SER A 240 29.71 18.09 10.09
N TYR A 241 28.80 17.12 9.96
CA TYR A 241 27.95 16.97 8.78
C TYR A 241 26.87 18.04 8.80
N ARG A 242 26.95 18.97 7.86
CA ARG A 242 25.97 20.05 7.71
C ARG A 242 24.80 19.62 6.86
N ARG A 243 25.04 18.69 5.93
CA ARG A 243 24.05 18.17 4.99
C ARG A 243 24.12 16.65 4.91
N MET A 244 23.03 16.04 4.46
CA MET A 244 22.98 14.60 4.20
C MET A 244 24.04 14.15 3.19
N ASP A 245 24.39 15.03 2.23
CA ASP A 245 25.43 14.76 1.23
C ASP A 245 26.81 14.50 1.86
N ASP A 246 27.16 15.20 2.95
CA ASP A 246 28.44 15.02 3.66
C ASP A 246 28.51 13.61 4.26
N TRP A 247 27.42 13.18 4.88
CA TRP A 247 27.31 11.87 5.49
C TRP A 247 27.30 10.75 4.42
N LEU A 248 26.60 11.00 3.31
CA LEU A 248 26.56 10.07 2.19
C LEU A 248 27.94 9.85 1.57
N GLN A 249 28.73 10.91 1.41
CA GLN A 249 30.09 10.80 0.88
C GLN A 249 30.97 9.91 1.77
N CYS A 250 30.84 10.04 3.10
CA CYS A 250 31.57 9.19 4.02
C CYS A 250 31.14 7.71 3.96
N VAL A 251 29.83 7.42 3.89
CA VAL A 251 29.35 6.03 3.83
C VAL A 251 29.69 5.36 2.50
N ASP A 252 29.66 6.10 1.39
CA ASP A 252 30.07 5.61 0.07
C ASP A 252 31.55 5.20 0.04
N GLN A 253 32.42 6.01 0.65
CA GLN A 253 33.83 5.68 0.81
C GLN A 253 34.03 4.38 1.61
N ARG A 254 33.24 4.15 2.66
CA ARG A 254 33.28 2.89 3.42
C ARG A 254 32.79 1.71 2.60
N LEU A 255 31.73 1.87 1.83
CA LEU A 255 31.24 0.83 0.94
C LEU A 255 32.30 0.46 -0.11
N TYR A 256 32.96 1.47 -0.69
CA TYR A 256 34.06 1.26 -1.63
C TYR A 256 35.22 0.49 -0.99
N GLU A 257 35.58 0.78 0.26
CA GLU A 257 36.59 0.02 1.02
C GLU A 257 36.17 -1.43 1.23
N ALA A 258 34.92 -1.70 1.61
CA ALA A 258 34.38 -3.05 1.72
C ALA A 258 34.48 -3.82 0.39
N LYS A 259 34.13 -3.19 -0.73
CA LYS A 259 34.26 -3.80 -2.06
C LYS A 259 35.72 -4.10 -2.43
N ARG A 260 36.65 -3.20 -2.09
CA ARG A 260 38.09 -3.37 -2.37
C ARG A 260 38.77 -4.42 -1.50
N ARG A 261 38.34 -4.58 -0.24
CA ARG A 261 38.91 -5.54 0.71
C ARG A 261 38.38 -6.98 0.52
N GLY A 262 37.63 -7.25 -0.55
CA GLY A 262 37.16 -8.60 -0.87
C GLY A 262 35.65 -8.80 -0.87
N ARG A 263 34.85 -7.72 -0.69
CA ARG A 263 33.37 -7.76 -0.63
C ARG A 263 32.84 -8.58 0.55
N ASN A 264 31.52 -8.77 0.61
CA ASN A 264 30.86 -9.56 1.64
C ASN A 264 31.32 -9.21 3.06
N GLN A 265 31.34 -7.91 3.37
CA GLN A 265 31.77 -7.39 4.67
C GLN A 265 31.16 -6.02 4.98
N VAL A 266 31.23 -5.63 6.25
CA VAL A 266 30.90 -4.29 6.74
C VAL A 266 32.20 -3.50 6.96
N SER A 267 32.27 -2.24 6.50
CA SER A 267 33.42 -1.33 6.70
C SER A 267 33.04 0.06 7.18
#